data_AF-A0A482RSK0-F1
#
_entry.id   AF-A0A482RSK0-F1
#
_cell.length_a   1.000
_cell.length_b   1.000
_cell.length_c   1.000
_cell.angle_alpha   90.00
_cell.angle_beta   90.00
_cell.angle_gamma   90.00
#
_symmetry.space_group_name_H-M   'P 1'
#
loop_
_entity.id
_entity.type
_entity.pdbx_description
1 polymer ?
#
loop_
_entity_poly.entity_id
_entity_poly.type
_entity_poly.pdbx_seq_one_letter_code
_entity_poly.pdbx_strand_id
1 'polypeptide(L)'
;MAGGGAVGPRKPAHLRPAASAPFAITYLLAPSSLPTNIKLWTCAKSSKHFFKKCYGWDLSEVKPKKRVEIKYLLDAYKLFPGEDSFFLKNNFFNKLAGNDELMKQIKSGTSEEKIRLSWEPKLNAFKAIRKKYLLYKDFE
;
A
#
# COMPACT_ATOMS: atom_id res chain seq x y z
N MET A 1 -59.41 23.11 16.86
CA MET A 1 -59.03 22.94 18.28
C MET A 1 -58.13 21.74 18.41
N ALA A 2 -57.08 21.87 19.21
CA ALA A 2 -55.93 21.00 19.31
C ALA A 2 -56.28 19.58 19.81
N GLY A 3 -55.66 18.57 19.20
CA GLY A 3 -55.60 17.20 19.73
C GLY A 3 -54.14 16.79 19.81
N GLY A 4 -53.51 17.02 20.96
CA GLY A 4 -52.10 16.71 21.21
C GLY A 4 -51.86 15.20 21.30
N GLY A 5 -50.92 14.70 20.51
CA GLY A 5 -50.41 13.34 20.62
C GLY A 5 -49.56 13.20 21.88
N ALA A 6 -49.99 12.33 22.79
CA ALA A 6 -49.24 11.98 24.00
C ALA A 6 -47.96 11.20 23.62
N VAL A 7 -46.80 11.80 23.84
CA VAL A 7 -45.50 11.12 23.75
C VAL A 7 -45.28 10.34 25.04
N GLY A 8 -45.41 9.02 24.98
CA GLY A 8 -45.07 8.12 26.09
C GLY A 8 -43.57 8.12 26.40
N PRO A 9 -43.16 7.76 27.63
CA PRO A 9 -41.76 7.83 28.06
C PRO A 9 -40.87 6.84 27.30
N ARG A 10 -39.74 7.34 26.76
CA ARG A 10 -38.70 6.51 26.14
C ARG A 10 -38.06 5.63 27.21
N LYS A 11 -38.26 4.30 27.11
CA LYS A 11 -37.58 3.31 27.96
C LYS A 11 -36.05 3.54 27.90
N PRO A 12 -35.33 3.45 29.04
CA PRO A 12 -33.88 3.60 29.05
C PRO A 12 -33.24 2.44 28.27
N ALA A 13 -32.24 2.77 27.46
CA ALA A 13 -31.45 1.80 26.74
C ALA A 13 -30.78 0.85 27.74
N HIS A 14 -31.24 -0.39 27.80
CA HIS A 14 -30.54 -1.47 28.49
C HIS A 14 -29.18 -1.67 27.82
N LEU A 15 -28.12 -1.18 28.46
CA LEU A 15 -26.74 -1.58 28.19
C LEU A 15 -26.65 -3.09 28.37
N ARG A 16 -26.50 -3.83 27.26
CA ARG A 16 -26.15 -5.25 27.33
C ARG A 16 -24.74 -5.38 27.88
N PRO A 17 -24.47 -6.33 28.78
CA PRO A 17 -23.12 -6.55 29.29
C PRO A 17 -22.22 -7.01 28.14
N ALA A 18 -21.01 -6.47 28.08
CA ALA A 18 -19.98 -6.87 27.14
C ALA A 18 -19.67 -8.35 27.38
N ALA A 19 -20.20 -9.21 26.50
CA ALA A 19 -19.74 -10.58 26.40
C ALA A 19 -18.26 -10.53 26.01
N SER A 20 -17.43 -11.04 26.90
CA SER A 20 -16.04 -11.37 26.68
C SER A 20 -15.92 -12.14 25.35
N ALA A 21 -15.41 -11.49 24.31
CA ALA A 21 -14.98 -12.15 23.10
C ALA A 21 -13.60 -12.76 23.38
N PRO A 22 -13.46 -14.09 23.50
CA PRO A 22 -12.15 -14.70 23.51
C PRO A 22 -11.61 -14.61 22.07
N PHE A 23 -10.32 -14.30 21.93
CA PHE A 23 -9.61 -14.22 20.65
C PHE A 23 -9.98 -13.02 19.78
N ALA A 24 -9.81 -11.83 20.37
CA ALA A 24 -9.44 -10.67 19.59
C ALA A 24 -8.24 -11.02 18.69
N ILE A 25 -8.45 -10.83 17.39
CA ILE A 25 -7.45 -10.81 16.34
C ILE A 25 -6.41 -9.74 16.71
N THR A 26 -5.40 -10.13 17.47
CA THR A 26 -4.35 -9.24 18.00
C THR A 26 -3.01 -9.56 17.35
N TYR A 27 -3.01 -9.82 16.06
CA TYR A 27 -1.81 -9.75 15.22
C TYR A 27 -1.91 -8.55 14.27
N LEU A 28 -2.15 -7.37 14.85
CA LEU A 28 -1.50 -6.16 14.34
C LEU A 28 -0.05 -6.31 14.79
N LEU A 29 0.87 -6.53 13.83
CA LEU A 29 2.31 -6.64 14.01
C LEU A 29 2.77 -5.88 15.25
N ALA A 30 3.18 -6.61 16.28
CA ALA A 30 3.75 -6.00 17.47
C ALA A 30 4.92 -5.10 17.02
N PRO A 31 5.08 -3.88 17.56
CA PRO A 31 6.13 -2.95 17.14
C PRO A 31 7.54 -3.56 17.15
N SER A 32 7.74 -4.62 17.95
CA SER A 32 8.98 -5.37 18.08
C SER A 32 9.43 -6.14 16.84
N SER A 33 8.55 -6.39 15.85
CA SER A 33 8.91 -7.12 14.63
C SER A 33 9.22 -6.23 13.42
N LEU A 34 9.14 -4.90 13.58
CA LEU A 34 9.38 -3.96 12.49
C LEU A 34 10.84 -3.46 12.47
N PRO A 35 11.45 -3.32 11.29
CA PRO A 35 12.73 -2.64 11.14
C PRO A 35 12.74 -1.23 11.76
N THR A 36 13.89 -0.83 12.32
CA THR A 36 14.05 0.44 13.06
C THR A 36 13.81 1.70 12.23
N ASN A 37 13.84 1.59 10.90
CA ASN A 37 13.58 2.68 9.97
C ASN A 37 12.10 2.88 9.61
N ILE A 38 11.18 2.14 10.25
CA ILE A 38 9.73 2.27 10.06
C ILE A 38 9.15 3.19 11.15
N LYS A 39 8.53 4.29 10.73
CA LYS A 39 7.89 5.28 11.62
C LYS A 39 6.39 5.01 11.77
N LEU A 40 5.83 5.33 12.94
CA LEU A 40 4.40 5.25 13.24
C LEU A 40 3.71 6.61 13.00
N TRP A 41 2.70 6.64 12.14
CA TRP A 41 1.96 7.85 11.74
C TRP A 41 0.44 7.59 11.79
N THR A 42 -0.35 8.66 11.77
CA THR A 42 -1.77 8.56 11.44
C THR A 42 -1.93 8.44 9.93
N CYS A 43 -2.69 7.45 9.45
CA CYS A 43 -2.89 7.24 8.02
C CYS A 43 -3.59 8.45 7.37
N ALA A 44 -3.42 8.62 6.06
CA ALA A 44 -3.88 9.77 5.30
C ALA A 44 -5.35 10.15 5.55
N LYS A 45 -5.60 11.46 5.68
CA LYS A 45 -6.93 12.05 5.80
C LYS A 45 -7.72 11.75 4.51
N SER A 46 -8.89 11.11 4.63
CA SER A 46 -9.70 10.62 3.49
C SER A 46 -9.10 9.45 2.68
N SER A 47 -8.70 8.37 3.36
CA SER A 47 -8.25 7.11 2.75
C SER A 47 -9.01 5.90 3.29
N LYS A 48 -8.82 4.71 2.69
CA LYS A 48 -9.36 3.43 3.24
C LYS A 48 -8.93 3.15 4.69
N HIS A 49 -7.84 3.78 5.13
CA HIS A 49 -7.28 3.62 6.46
C HIS A 49 -7.40 4.89 7.31
N PHE A 50 -8.32 5.80 6.97
CA PHE A 50 -8.53 7.02 7.75
C PHE A 50 -8.75 6.70 9.24
N PHE A 51 -8.09 7.46 10.12
CA PHE A 51 -8.00 7.26 11.58
C PHE A 51 -7.32 5.97 12.06
N LYS A 52 -6.70 5.17 11.18
CA LYS A 52 -5.88 4.03 11.60
C LYS A 52 -4.43 4.46 11.84
N LYS A 53 -3.73 3.69 12.68
CA LYS A 53 -2.27 3.78 12.83
C LYS A 53 -1.62 3.09 11.64
N CYS A 54 -0.74 3.81 10.95
CA CYS A 54 0.04 3.32 9.83
C CYS A 54 1.52 3.26 10.20
N TYR A 55 2.22 2.28 9.64
CA TYR A 55 3.66 2.11 9.78
C TYR A 55 4.27 2.19 8.37
N GLY A 56 5.33 2.97 8.21
CA GLY A 56 5.99 3.10 6.91
C GLY A 56 7.30 3.87 6.96
N TRP A 57 7.83 4.17 5.78
CA TRP A 57 9.05 4.97 5.63
C TRP A 57 8.71 6.44 5.43
N ASP A 58 9.49 7.30 6.08
CA ASP A 58 9.48 8.73 5.80
C ASP A 58 10.48 9.02 4.70
N LEU A 59 9.96 9.42 3.54
CA LEU A 59 10.74 9.69 2.33
C LEU A 59 10.94 11.19 2.08
N SER A 60 10.50 12.06 2.99
CA SER A 60 10.50 13.52 2.79
C SER A 60 11.91 14.11 2.61
N GLU A 61 12.91 13.51 3.27
CA GLU A 61 14.32 13.92 3.19
C GLU A 61 15.14 13.03 2.24
N VAL A 62 14.53 12.01 1.64
CA VAL A 62 15.23 11.07 0.76
C VAL A 62 15.40 11.70 -0.62
N LYS A 63 16.66 11.89 -1.05
CA LYS A 63 16.96 12.33 -2.40
C LYS A 63 16.47 11.29 -3.42
N PRO A 64 15.57 11.65 -4.36
CA PRO A 64 15.08 10.71 -5.36
C PRO A 64 16.22 10.33 -6.31
N LYS A 65 16.33 9.02 -6.59
CA LYS A 65 17.27 8.53 -7.61
C LYS A 65 16.68 8.79 -9.00
N LYS A 66 17.54 8.84 -10.03
CA LYS A 66 17.13 8.94 -11.44
C LYS A 66 16.55 7.61 -11.98
N ARG A 67 15.72 6.93 -11.21
CA ARG A 67 15.08 5.65 -11.54
C ARG A 67 13.87 5.42 -10.64
N VAL A 68 12.99 4.51 -11.05
CA VAL A 68 11.90 4.01 -10.19
C VAL A 68 12.50 3.20 -9.03
N GLU A 69 12.17 3.56 -7.80
CA GLU A 69 12.60 2.84 -6.60
C GLU A 69 11.58 1.76 -6.21
N ILE A 70 11.84 0.52 -6.64
CA ILE A 70 10.98 -0.64 -6.33
C ILE A 70 11.28 -1.28 -4.97
N LYS A 71 12.37 -0.87 -4.29
CA LYS A 71 12.72 -1.36 -2.95
C LYS A 71 11.54 -1.26 -1.98
N TYR A 72 10.89 -0.09 -1.89
CA TYR A 72 9.78 0.12 -0.96
C TYR A 72 8.58 -0.79 -1.27
N LEU A 73 8.35 -1.10 -2.54
CA LEU A 73 7.29 -2.02 -2.94
C LEU A 73 7.62 -3.46 -2.52
N LEU A 74 8.86 -3.90 -2.71
CA LEU A 74 9.35 -5.22 -2.30
C LEU A 74 9.32 -5.38 -0.78
N ASP A 75 9.81 -4.37 -0.05
CA ASP A 75 9.84 -4.38 1.41
C ASP A 75 8.42 -4.34 1.98
N ALA A 76 7.52 -3.54 1.39
CA ALA A 76 6.11 -3.51 1.78
C ALA A 76 5.43 -4.86 1.55
N TYR A 77 5.69 -5.53 0.42
CA TYR A 77 5.13 -6.86 0.14
C TYR A 77 5.60 -7.89 1.19
N LYS A 78 6.90 -7.93 1.49
CA LYS A 78 7.48 -8.85 2.47
C LYS A 78 6.95 -8.64 3.90
N LEU A 79 6.67 -7.39 4.27
CA LEU A 79 6.18 -7.05 5.60
C LEU A 79 4.64 -7.16 5.72
N PHE A 80 3.94 -7.39 4.60
CA PHE A 80 2.49 -7.40 4.59
C PHE A 80 1.94 -8.75 5.11
N PRO A 81 1.08 -8.76 6.15
CA PRO A 81 0.64 -10.00 6.79
C PRO A 81 -0.32 -10.85 5.96
N GLY A 82 -0.75 -10.39 4.78
CA GLY A 82 -1.71 -11.09 3.92
C GLY A 82 -1.35 -11.01 2.45
N GLU A 83 -0.30 -11.72 2.04
CA GLU A 83 0.26 -11.72 0.67
C GLU A 83 -0.81 -11.80 -0.44
N ASP A 84 -1.84 -12.63 -0.25
CA ASP A 84 -2.95 -12.83 -1.20
C ASP A 84 -3.82 -11.59 -1.42
N SER A 85 -3.79 -10.64 -0.47
CA SER A 85 -4.59 -9.42 -0.50
C SER A 85 -3.77 -8.17 -0.84
N PHE A 86 -2.44 -8.28 -0.96
CA PHE A 86 -1.57 -7.17 -1.33
C PHE A 86 -1.88 -6.65 -2.73
N PHE A 87 -2.04 -7.58 -3.68
CA PHE A 87 -2.46 -7.27 -5.04
C PHE A 87 -3.98 -7.44 -5.17
N LEU A 88 -4.69 -6.34 -5.37
CA LEU A 88 -6.15 -6.35 -5.50
C LEU A 88 -6.59 -7.15 -6.73
N LYS A 89 -7.68 -7.92 -6.60
CA LYS A 89 -8.28 -8.76 -7.67
C LYS A 89 -8.82 -7.98 -8.87
N ASN A 90 -8.79 -6.65 -8.83
CA ASN A 90 -9.31 -5.77 -9.87
C ASN A 90 -8.33 -5.52 -11.04
N ASN A 91 -7.17 -6.19 -11.05
CA ASN A 91 -6.15 -6.15 -12.10
C ASN A 91 -5.52 -4.75 -12.36
N PHE A 92 -5.75 -3.78 -11.48
CA PHE A 92 -5.21 -2.42 -11.68
C PHE A 92 -3.69 -2.35 -11.54
N PHE A 93 -3.08 -3.20 -10.70
CA PHE A 93 -1.63 -3.22 -10.56
C PHE A 93 -0.93 -3.51 -11.90
N ASN A 94 -1.39 -4.55 -12.62
CA ASN A 94 -0.81 -4.91 -13.92
C ASN A 94 -1.04 -3.83 -14.98
N LYS A 95 -2.18 -3.13 -14.94
CA LYS A 95 -2.45 -1.99 -15.83
C LYS A 95 -1.47 -0.84 -15.59
N LEU A 96 -1.13 -0.56 -14.33
CA LEU A 96 -0.16 0.48 -13.97
C LEU A 96 1.29 0.05 -14.27
N ALA A 97 1.62 -1.22 -14.04
CA ALA A 97 2.95 -1.78 -14.34
C ALA A 97 3.17 -2.02 -15.85
N GLY A 98 2.10 -2.07 -16.64
CA GLY A 98 2.11 -2.31 -18.08
C GLY A 98 1.97 -3.79 -18.47
N ASN A 99 2.18 -4.73 -17.55
CA ASN A 99 1.94 -6.17 -17.73
C ASN A 99 1.85 -6.89 -16.36
N ASP A 100 1.83 -8.22 -16.35
CA ASP A 100 1.75 -9.04 -15.14
C ASP A 100 3.11 -9.52 -14.59
N GLU A 101 4.20 -9.15 -15.27
CA GLU A 101 5.55 -9.70 -15.06
C GLU A 101 6.13 -9.25 -13.73
N LEU A 102 6.01 -7.95 -13.40
CA LEU A 102 6.47 -7.40 -12.13
C LEU A 102 5.75 -8.03 -10.94
N MET A 103 4.43 -8.21 -11.02
CA MET A 103 3.66 -8.84 -9.94
C MET A 103 4.12 -10.28 -9.70
N LYS A 104 4.33 -11.06 -10.77
CA LYS A 104 4.85 -12.43 -10.68
C LYS A 104 6.24 -12.48 -10.05
N GLN A 105 7.13 -11.58 -10.48
CA GLN A 105 8.49 -11.47 -9.93
C GLN A 105 8.48 -11.17 -8.43
N ILE A 106 7.65 -10.23 -7.97
CA ILE A 106 7.48 -9.89 -6.55
C ILE A 106 7.00 -11.11 -5.76
N LYS A 107 5.94 -11.78 -6.24
CA LYS A 107 5.39 -12.98 -5.59
C LYS A 107 6.38 -14.14 -5.51
N SER A 108 7.24 -14.30 -6.53
CA SER A 108 8.28 -15.33 -6.55
C SER A 108 9.52 -14.99 -5.71
N GLY A 109 9.57 -13.82 -5.05
CA GLY A 109 10.73 -13.38 -4.28
C GLY A 109 11.97 -13.06 -5.14
N THR A 110 11.78 -12.69 -6.42
CA THR A 110 12.89 -12.28 -7.29
C THR A 110 13.57 -11.04 -6.72
N SER A 111 14.91 -11.01 -6.72
CA SER A 111 15.68 -9.87 -6.20
C SER A 111 15.50 -8.61 -7.05
N GLU A 112 15.69 -7.44 -6.44
CA GLU A 112 15.58 -6.15 -7.14
C GLU A 112 16.51 -6.10 -8.36
N GLU A 113 17.72 -6.62 -8.24
CA GLU A 113 18.71 -6.65 -9.31
C GLU A 113 18.20 -7.47 -10.50
N LYS A 114 17.67 -8.67 -10.24
CA LYS A 114 17.11 -9.54 -11.29
C LYS A 114 15.89 -8.93 -11.97
N ILE A 115 15.01 -8.26 -11.19
CA ILE A 115 13.86 -7.54 -11.74
C ILE A 115 14.35 -6.43 -12.69
N ARG A 116 15.33 -5.64 -12.28
CA ARG A 116 15.89 -4.56 -13.11
C ARG A 116 16.55 -5.08 -14.38
N LEU A 117 17.36 -6.14 -14.26
CA LEU A 117 17.99 -6.81 -15.41
C LEU A 117 16.94 -7.29 -16.43
N SER A 118 15.78 -7.76 -15.96
CA SER A 118 14.70 -8.19 -16.86
C SER A 118 14.13 -7.06 -17.74
N TRP A 119 14.28 -5.80 -17.32
CA TRP A 119 13.78 -4.64 -18.06
C TRP A 119 14.79 -4.09 -19.06
N GLU A 120 16.09 -4.30 -18.83
CA GLU A 120 17.16 -3.71 -19.62
C GLU A 120 17.03 -3.93 -21.14
N PRO A 121 16.67 -5.13 -21.65
CA PRO A 121 16.56 -5.33 -23.09
C PRO A 121 15.50 -4.42 -23.73
N LYS A 122 14.31 -4.31 -23.12
CA LYS A 122 13.22 -3.47 -23.62
C LYS A 122 13.52 -1.98 -23.43
N LEU A 123 14.20 -1.62 -22.35
CA LEU A 123 14.64 -0.25 -22.11
C LEU A 123 15.69 0.18 -23.14
N ASN A 124 16.65 -0.68 -23.47
CA ASN A 124 17.67 -0.40 -24.49
C ASN A 124 17.05 -0.24 -25.88
N ALA A 125 16.09 -1.10 -26.24
CA ALA A 125 15.33 -0.96 -27.48
C ALA A 125 14.55 0.37 -27.52
N PHE A 126 13.88 0.74 -26.42
CA PHE A 126 13.15 2.00 -26.34
C PHE A 126 14.06 3.22 -26.44
N LYS A 127 15.23 3.21 -25.79
CA LYS A 127 16.23 4.28 -25.88
C LYS A 127 16.67 4.52 -27.32
N ALA A 128 16.89 3.46 -28.09
CA ALA A 128 17.25 3.58 -29.52
C ALA A 128 16.15 4.25 -30.35
N ILE A 129 14.88 3.94 -30.07
CA ILE A 129 13.72 4.58 -30.73
C ILE A 129 13.61 6.05 -30.28
N ARG A 130 13.72 6.31 -28.97
CA ARG A 130 13.59 7.66 -28.37
C ARG A 130 14.55 8.66 -28.98
N LYS A 131 15.79 8.26 -29.31
CA LYS A 131 16.83 9.13 -29.89
C LYS A 131 16.38 9.87 -31.15
N LYS A 132 15.46 9.30 -31.94
CA LYS A 132 14.93 9.93 -33.16
C LYS A 132 14.07 11.17 -32.90
N TYR A 133 13.58 11.33 -31.67
CA TYR A 133 12.56 12.32 -31.32
C TYR A 133 13.03 13.27 -30.20
N LEU A 134 14.33 13.31 -29.89
CA LEU A 134 14.87 14.19 -28.86
C LEU A 134 14.98 15.62 -29.37
N LEU A 135 14.36 16.56 -28.65
CA LEU A 135 14.50 18.01 -28.88
C LEU A 135 15.64 18.65 -28.08
N TYR A 136 16.18 17.91 -27.11
CA TYR A 136 17.27 18.33 -26.24
C TYR A 136 18.38 17.28 -26.24
N LYS A 137 19.58 17.70 -25.85
CA LYS A 137 20.73 16.80 -25.71
C LYS A 137 20.37 15.61 -24.83
N ASP A 138 20.71 14.41 -25.29
CA ASP A 138 20.46 13.18 -24.54
C ASP A 138 21.24 13.20 -23.21
N PHE A 139 20.70 12.53 -22.22
CA PHE A 139 21.24 12.48 -20.85
C PHE A 139 22.05 11.21 -20.57
N GLU A 140 22.34 10.45 -21.61
CA GLU A 140 23.16 9.23 -21.61
C GLU A 140 24.54 9.49 -22.22
#